data_AF-A0A375HAP7-F1
#
_entry.id   AF-A0A375HAP7-F1
#
_cell.length_a   1.000
_cell.length_b   1.000
_cell.length_c   1.000
_cell.angle_alpha   90.00
_cell.angle_beta   90.00
_cell.angle_gamma   90.00
#
_symmetry.space_group_name_H-M   'P 1'
#
loop_
_entity.id
_entity.type
_entity.pdbx_description
1 polymer ?
#
loop_
_entity_poly.entity_id
_entity_poly.type
_entity_poly.pdbx_seq_one_letter_code
_entity_poly.pdbx_strand_id
1 'polypeptide(L)'
;MDGAYRQPMARSTARFRTLEQCVQTLCQMVSGAGVAHGICWACGRRRLRGSLHRQHHCACPPACRRRAPKKGDQAIGRSRGGLTTKIHALVDGLGMLARFRLTGGQAGDSPEALPLLDELKPASLAADKAYDSNAILQHLESAGIQAVIPSRANRLEQRPLDEHLYASRNLVERFFCRIKQFRRVATRYDKLSERFSSFVALAAAFIWIC
;
A
#
# COMPACT_ATOMS: atom_id res chain seq x y z
N MET A 1 31.03 11.75 53.49
CA MET A 1 31.04 13.02 52.78
C MET A 1 31.03 12.71 51.28
N ASP A 2 30.18 11.79 50.82
CA ASP A 2 28.83 12.03 50.27
C ASP A 2 28.95 11.97 48.74
N GLY A 3 28.13 11.27 47.96
CA GLY A 3 26.82 10.70 48.17
C GLY A 3 26.11 10.77 46.81
N ALA A 4 25.74 9.60 46.29
CA ALA A 4 24.60 9.34 45.39
C ALA A 4 24.29 10.30 44.20
N TYR A 5 24.50 9.79 42.97
CA TYR A 5 23.37 9.56 42.05
C TYR A 5 23.73 8.51 40.97
N ARG A 6 23.57 7.22 41.31
CA ARG A 6 23.39 6.16 40.32
C ARG A 6 21.88 6.04 40.08
N GLN A 7 21.40 6.43 38.91
CA GLN A 7 20.08 6.01 38.46
C GLN A 7 20.18 4.87 37.44
N PRO A 8 19.44 3.77 37.64
CA PRO A 8 19.25 2.71 36.67
C PRO A 8 18.09 3.11 35.75
N MET A 9 18.36 3.45 34.48
CA MET A 9 17.30 3.60 33.50
C MET A 9 16.97 2.21 32.94
N ALA A 10 15.85 1.71 33.45
CA ALA A 10 15.20 0.47 33.09
C ALA A 10 15.07 0.30 31.56
N ARG A 11 15.34 -0.93 31.11
CA ARG A 11 14.97 -1.43 29.79
C ARG A 11 13.45 -1.33 29.62
N SER A 12 12.99 -0.32 28.90
CA SER A 12 11.63 -0.26 28.36
C SER A 12 11.58 -1.07 27.07
N THR A 13 11.13 -2.32 27.19
CA THR A 13 10.67 -3.15 26.09
C THR A 13 9.35 -2.57 25.55
N ALA A 14 9.46 -1.57 24.68
CA ALA A 14 8.31 -1.10 23.93
C ALA A 14 7.98 -2.10 22.80
N ARG A 15 6.96 -2.91 23.07
CA ARG A 15 6.24 -3.76 22.11
C ARG A 15 5.99 -2.99 20.80
N PHE A 16 6.73 -3.32 19.74
CA PHE A 16 6.37 -2.93 18.39
C PHE A 16 5.03 -3.57 18.03
N ARG A 17 3.97 -2.75 17.98
CA ARG A 17 2.70 -3.14 17.36
C ARG A 17 2.94 -3.16 15.86
N THR A 18 3.00 -4.35 15.29
CA THR A 18 3.00 -4.58 13.84
C THR A 18 1.62 -4.19 13.31
N LEU A 19 1.50 -2.99 12.77
CA LEU A 19 0.38 -2.59 11.93
C LEU A 19 0.80 -2.87 10.49
N GLU A 20 0.48 -4.07 10.01
CA GLU A 20 0.64 -4.41 8.60
C GLU A 20 -0.33 -3.58 7.76
N GLN A 21 0.19 -2.55 7.13
CA GLN A 21 -0.39 -1.95 5.92
C GLN A 21 0.75 -1.68 4.94
N CYS A 22 1.16 -2.70 4.18
CA CYS A 22 2.02 -2.52 3.01
C CYS A 22 1.18 -1.90 1.90
N VAL A 23 1.34 -0.59 1.72
CA VAL A 23 0.83 0.16 0.59
C VAL A 23 2.00 0.96 0.06
N GLN A 24 2.47 0.68 -1.15
CA GLN A 24 3.59 1.40 -1.78
C GLN A 24 3.36 1.52 -3.28
N THR A 25 3.54 2.74 -3.79
CA THR A 25 2.91 3.19 -5.06
C THR A 25 3.71 4.34 -5.65
N LEU A 26 3.70 4.43 -6.97
CA LEU A 26 4.34 5.47 -7.77
C LEU A 26 3.34 6.60 -8.12
N CYS A 27 3.78 7.85 -8.27
CA CYS A 27 2.94 9.02 -8.61
C CYS A 27 3.50 9.80 -9.83
N GLN A 28 2.67 10.26 -10.79
CA GLN A 28 3.04 11.03 -12.01
C GLN A 28 2.23 12.33 -12.18
N MET A 29 2.80 13.53 -12.06
CA MET A 29 2.00 14.77 -12.02
C MET A 29 1.33 15.28 -13.32
N VAL A 30 0.00 15.60 -13.29
CA VAL A 30 -0.78 16.40 -14.29
C VAL A 30 -1.81 17.27 -13.53
N SER A 31 -2.22 18.43 -14.06
CA SER A 31 -2.84 19.57 -13.34
C SER A 31 -4.28 19.96 -13.73
N GLY A 32 -5.10 20.34 -12.73
CA GLY A 32 -6.31 21.21 -12.80
C GLY A 32 -7.66 20.50 -12.54
N ALA A 33 -8.74 21.08 -11.98
CA ALA A 33 -9.04 22.30 -11.22
C ALA A 33 -10.51 22.24 -10.70
N GLY A 34 -10.78 22.67 -9.44
CA GLY A 34 -12.10 23.10 -8.87
C GLY A 34 -13.15 22.01 -8.56
N VAL A 35 -14.13 22.12 -7.63
CA VAL A 35 -14.64 23.13 -6.68
C VAL A 35 -15.45 22.39 -5.57
N ALA A 36 -15.66 23.04 -4.41
CA ALA A 36 -16.14 22.54 -3.12
C ALA A 36 -17.65 22.27 -2.90
N HIS A 37 -17.99 21.44 -1.88
CA HIS A 37 -18.83 21.71 -0.67
C HIS A 37 -19.32 20.38 -0.06
N GLY A 38 -19.08 20.09 1.24
CA GLY A 38 -20.02 20.37 2.34
C GLY A 38 -21.21 19.39 2.31
N ILE A 39 -21.40 18.49 3.28
CA ILE A 39 -22.36 18.65 4.38
C ILE A 39 -22.12 17.56 5.45
N CYS A 40 -22.18 18.01 6.70
CA CYS A 40 -22.19 17.24 7.95
C CYS A 40 -23.61 16.75 8.27
N TRP A 41 -23.78 15.51 8.76
CA TRP A 41 -24.86 15.18 9.70
C TRP A 41 -24.41 14.13 10.72
N ALA A 42 -24.54 14.52 11.99
CA ALA A 42 -24.41 13.69 13.17
C ALA A 42 -25.78 13.19 13.64
N CYS A 43 -25.86 11.96 14.15
CA CYS A 43 -26.63 11.44 15.29
C CYS A 43 -26.61 9.90 15.17
N GLY A 44 -26.53 9.04 16.17
CA GLY A 44 -26.73 9.12 17.61
C GLY A 44 -26.73 7.67 18.15
N ARG A 45 -26.31 7.53 19.40
CA ARG A 45 -25.95 6.32 20.14
C ARG A 45 -26.98 5.16 20.11
N ARG A 46 -26.47 3.92 20.19
CA ARG A 46 -26.91 2.99 21.26
C ARG A 46 -25.83 1.97 21.62
N ARG A 47 -25.64 1.82 22.92
CA ARG A 47 -24.61 1.07 23.63
C ARG A 47 -25.19 -0.30 24.00
N LEU A 48 -24.53 -1.41 23.63
CA LEU A 48 -24.75 -2.71 24.26
C LEU A 48 -23.39 -3.24 24.75
N ARG A 49 -23.28 -3.37 26.07
CA ARG A 49 -22.22 -4.12 26.73
C ARG A 49 -22.50 -5.61 26.54
N GLY A 50 -21.51 -6.34 26.03
CA GLY A 50 -21.51 -7.81 26.00
C GLY A 50 -20.07 -8.29 26.15
N SER A 51 -19.82 -8.96 27.27
CA SER A 51 -18.53 -9.53 27.68
C SER A 51 -18.02 -10.62 26.72
N LEU A 52 -16.69 -10.74 26.68
CA LEU A 52 -15.89 -11.72 25.96
C LEU A 52 -16.44 -13.16 25.96
N HIS A 53 -16.38 -13.81 24.79
CA HIS A 53 -15.81 -15.17 24.69
C HIS A 53 -15.15 -15.37 23.32
N ARG A 54 -13.81 -15.38 23.34
CA ARG A 54 -12.94 -15.73 22.22
C ARG A 54 -12.95 -17.26 22.09
N GLN A 55 -13.80 -17.80 21.23
CA GLN A 55 -13.80 -19.24 20.93
C GLN A 55 -13.25 -19.50 19.53
N HIS A 56 -11.93 -19.70 19.43
CA HIS A 56 -11.32 -20.41 18.30
C HIS A 56 -10.15 -21.25 18.84
N HIS A 57 -10.47 -22.35 19.52
CA HIS A 57 -9.48 -23.33 19.96
C HIS A 57 -9.36 -24.57 19.07
N CYS A 58 -10.21 -24.74 18.05
CA CYS A 58 -10.06 -25.83 17.08
C CYS A 58 -10.42 -25.35 15.67
N ALA A 59 -9.51 -25.55 14.71
CA ALA A 59 -9.84 -25.45 13.29
C ALA A 59 -10.61 -26.72 12.88
N CYS A 60 -11.94 -26.70 12.95
CA CYS A 60 -12.74 -27.72 12.29
C CYS A 60 -12.70 -27.50 10.77
N PRO A 61 -12.51 -28.54 9.94
CA PRO A 61 -12.67 -28.41 8.50
C PRO A 61 -14.11 -27.99 8.19
N PRO A 62 -14.36 -27.11 7.20
CA PRO A 62 -15.71 -26.66 6.90
C PRO A 62 -16.57 -27.83 6.40
N ALA A 63 -17.79 -27.95 6.94
CA ALA A 63 -18.82 -28.94 6.59
C ALA A 63 -19.46 -28.73 5.19
N CYS A 64 -18.81 -27.97 4.30
CA CYS A 64 -19.29 -27.75 2.95
C CYS A 64 -18.49 -28.62 1.97
N ARG A 65 -19.23 -29.44 1.20
CA ARG A 65 -18.77 -30.23 0.05
C ARG A 65 -17.57 -29.55 -0.63
N ARG A 66 -16.46 -30.29 -0.80
CA ARG A 66 -15.25 -29.81 -1.50
C ARG A 66 -15.66 -29.30 -2.88
N ARG A 67 -15.91 -28.00 -3.02
CA ARG A 67 -16.04 -27.34 -4.32
C ARG A 67 -14.69 -27.52 -5.01
N ALA A 68 -14.74 -27.86 -6.31
CA ALA A 68 -13.53 -28.00 -7.11
C ALA A 68 -12.64 -26.75 -6.95
N PRO A 69 -11.32 -26.93 -6.82
CA PRO A 69 -10.41 -25.80 -6.71
C PRO A 69 -10.59 -24.92 -7.95
N LYS A 70 -10.80 -23.61 -7.73
CA LYS A 70 -10.79 -22.64 -8.84
C LYS A 70 -9.41 -22.69 -9.50
N LYS A 71 -9.39 -22.96 -10.81
CA LYS A 71 -8.20 -22.93 -11.66
C LYS A 71 -7.95 -21.48 -12.11
N GLY A 72 -6.68 -21.09 -12.22
CA GLY A 72 -6.26 -19.74 -12.62
C GLY A 72 -5.32 -19.09 -11.60
N ASP A 73 -4.65 -18.02 -12.03
CA ASP A 73 -3.81 -17.22 -11.14
C ASP A 73 -4.66 -16.59 -10.03
N GLN A 74 -4.09 -16.60 -8.83
CA GLN A 74 -4.73 -16.07 -7.64
C GLN A 74 -4.01 -14.80 -7.17
N ALA A 75 -2.72 -14.62 -7.47
CA ALA A 75 -1.90 -13.58 -6.85
C ALA A 75 -2.07 -13.52 -5.30
N ILE A 76 -2.33 -14.68 -4.67
CA ILE A 76 -2.45 -14.81 -3.21
C ILE A 76 -1.14 -15.40 -2.70
N GLY A 77 -0.63 -14.81 -1.63
CA GLY A 77 0.67 -15.14 -1.09
C GLY A 77 0.68 -15.27 0.43
N ARG A 78 1.67 -15.98 0.98
CA ARG A 78 1.84 -16.14 2.43
C ARG A 78 2.68 -14.99 2.98
N SER A 79 2.08 -14.17 3.85
CA SER A 79 2.74 -13.12 4.61
C SER A 79 2.71 -13.44 6.11
N ARG A 80 3.33 -12.61 6.96
CA ARG A 80 3.31 -12.79 8.42
C ARG A 80 1.89 -12.63 8.99
N GLY A 81 1.05 -11.79 8.37
CA GLY A 81 -0.36 -11.61 8.70
C GLY A 81 -1.32 -12.66 8.10
N GLY A 82 -0.83 -13.66 7.36
CA GLY A 82 -1.65 -14.67 6.70
C GLY A 82 -1.64 -14.56 5.18
N LEU A 83 -2.70 -15.05 4.53
CA LEU A 83 -2.83 -15.04 3.06
C LEU A 83 -3.24 -13.64 2.58
N THR A 84 -2.33 -12.97 1.87
CA THR A 84 -2.52 -11.59 1.43
C THR A 84 -2.06 -11.38 -0.01
N THR A 85 -2.38 -10.21 -0.54
CA THR A 85 -2.08 -9.77 -1.90
C THR A 85 -1.62 -8.34 -1.86
N LYS A 86 -0.60 -8.03 -2.66
CA LYS A 86 -0.11 -6.68 -2.85
C LYS A 86 -0.71 -6.10 -4.12
N ILE A 87 -1.11 -4.84 -4.01
CA ILE A 87 -1.50 -4.02 -5.15
C ILE A 87 -0.34 -3.05 -5.34
N HIS A 88 0.41 -3.22 -6.42
CA HIS A 88 1.41 -2.26 -6.85
C HIS A 88 0.72 -1.32 -7.82
N ALA A 89 0.73 -0.02 -7.57
CA ALA A 89 0.04 0.93 -8.40
C ALA A 89 0.97 2.07 -8.83
N LEU A 90 0.62 2.66 -9.96
CA LEU A 90 1.11 3.92 -10.48
C LEU A 90 -0.10 4.84 -10.56
N VAL A 91 0.02 5.98 -9.91
CA VAL A 91 -0.99 7.01 -9.74
C VAL A 91 -0.49 8.25 -10.48
N ASP A 92 -1.36 9.12 -10.94
CA ASP A 92 -0.98 10.40 -11.52
C ASP A 92 -0.94 11.55 -10.46
N GLY A 93 -0.79 12.79 -10.89
CA GLY A 93 -0.68 13.99 -10.04
C GLY A 93 -1.99 14.51 -9.53
N LEU A 94 -3.06 14.02 -10.13
CA LEU A 94 -4.40 14.27 -9.66
C LEU A 94 -4.80 13.22 -8.61
N GLY A 95 -3.97 12.19 -8.40
CA GLY A 95 -4.25 11.10 -7.48
C GLY A 95 -5.08 9.98 -8.12
N MET A 96 -5.10 9.90 -9.45
CA MET A 96 -5.84 8.91 -10.23
C MET A 96 -4.99 7.71 -10.60
N LEU A 97 -5.57 6.52 -10.61
CA LEU A 97 -4.85 5.30 -10.98
C LEU A 97 -4.54 5.27 -12.48
N ALA A 98 -3.26 5.21 -12.84
CA ALA A 98 -2.81 5.05 -14.21
C ALA A 98 -2.61 3.56 -14.58
N ARG A 99 -1.87 2.81 -13.76
CA ARG A 99 -1.59 1.38 -13.98
C ARG A 99 -1.46 0.66 -12.65
N PHE A 100 -1.78 -0.63 -12.60
CA PHE A 100 -1.54 -1.44 -11.39
C PHE A 100 -1.23 -2.90 -11.75
N ARG A 101 -0.57 -3.59 -10.82
CA ARG A 101 -0.25 -5.01 -10.88
C ARG A 101 -0.54 -5.67 -9.54
N LEU A 102 -0.84 -6.96 -9.59
CA LEU A 102 -1.16 -7.76 -8.42
C LEU A 102 -0.08 -8.82 -8.21
N THR A 103 0.38 -8.97 -6.97
CA THR A 103 1.28 -10.07 -6.60
C THR A 103 0.85 -10.71 -5.28
N GLY A 104 1.37 -11.91 -5.02
CA GLY A 104 1.23 -12.52 -3.69
C GLY A 104 1.87 -11.67 -2.60
N GLY A 105 1.36 -11.77 -1.37
CA GLY A 105 1.84 -11.04 -0.20
C GLY A 105 3.33 -11.15 0.10
N GLN A 106 3.98 -12.28 -0.23
CA GLN A 106 5.43 -12.47 -0.05
C GLN A 106 6.29 -11.78 -1.10
N ALA A 107 5.72 -11.35 -2.23
CA ALA A 107 6.50 -10.79 -3.33
C ALA A 107 7.17 -9.47 -2.90
N GLY A 108 8.40 -9.26 -3.36
CA GLY A 108 9.09 -7.99 -3.18
C GLY A 108 8.46 -6.90 -4.05
N ASP A 109 8.60 -5.64 -3.62
CA ASP A 109 7.99 -4.51 -4.34
C ASP A 109 8.89 -4.03 -5.50
N SER A 110 10.21 -4.03 -5.30
CA SER A 110 11.18 -3.57 -6.30
C SER A 110 11.06 -4.24 -7.69
N PRO A 111 10.85 -5.57 -7.81
CA PRO A 111 10.72 -6.22 -9.13
C PRO A 111 9.52 -5.73 -9.95
N GLU A 112 8.47 -5.23 -9.31
CA GLU A 112 7.24 -4.82 -9.99
C GLU A 112 7.28 -3.38 -10.51
N ALA A 113 8.30 -2.60 -10.14
CA ALA A 113 8.43 -1.20 -10.59
C ALA A 113 8.63 -1.07 -12.10
N LEU A 114 9.53 -1.85 -12.70
CA LEU A 114 9.82 -1.77 -14.13
C LEU A 114 8.62 -2.22 -14.98
N PRO A 115 7.95 -3.36 -14.69
CA PRO A 115 6.73 -3.75 -15.40
C PRO A 115 5.57 -2.76 -15.24
N LEU A 116 5.54 -1.95 -14.18
CA LEU A 116 4.54 -0.89 -13.99
C LEU A 116 4.83 0.36 -14.81
N LEU A 117 6.09 0.64 -15.09
CA LEU A 117 6.53 1.79 -15.90
C LEU A 117 6.54 1.48 -17.39
N ASP A 118 6.31 0.23 -17.77
CA ASP A 118 6.31 -0.19 -19.16
C ASP A 118 5.38 0.70 -20.00
N GLU A 119 5.91 1.19 -21.13
CA GLU A 119 5.28 2.13 -22.08
C GLU A 119 5.02 3.56 -21.54
N LEU A 120 5.18 3.82 -20.25
CA LEU A 120 4.91 5.12 -19.63
C LEU A 120 6.21 5.91 -19.44
N LYS A 121 6.21 7.17 -19.89
CA LYS A 121 7.34 8.10 -19.76
C LYS A 121 6.95 9.35 -18.98
N PRO A 122 6.75 9.26 -17.65
CA PRO A 122 6.52 10.42 -16.82
C PRO A 122 7.75 11.34 -16.78
N ALA A 123 7.56 12.64 -16.56
CA ALA A 123 8.70 13.56 -16.38
C ALA A 123 9.48 13.25 -15.09
N SER A 124 8.76 12.91 -14.02
CA SER A 124 9.36 12.53 -12.73
C SER A 124 8.59 11.39 -12.08
N LEU A 125 9.28 10.63 -11.25
CA LEU A 125 8.75 9.46 -10.58
C LEU A 125 9.09 9.48 -9.09
N ALA A 126 8.07 9.68 -8.25
CA ALA A 126 8.20 9.56 -6.80
C ALA A 126 7.90 8.13 -6.34
N ALA A 127 8.82 7.55 -5.57
CA ALA A 127 8.69 6.17 -5.06
C ALA A 127 9.21 6.04 -3.62
N ASP A 128 8.77 4.99 -2.93
CA ASP A 128 9.32 4.63 -1.64
C ASP A 128 10.79 4.21 -1.71
N LYS A 129 11.48 4.35 -0.59
CA LYS A 129 12.86 3.89 -0.36
C LYS A 129 13.11 2.42 -0.74
N ALA A 130 12.07 1.59 -0.71
CA ALA A 130 12.13 0.19 -1.11
C ALA A 130 12.48 0.02 -2.60
N TYR A 131 12.16 1.01 -3.45
CA TYR A 131 12.46 1.02 -4.88
C TYR A 131 13.85 1.55 -5.23
N ASP A 132 14.65 1.91 -4.23
CA ASP A 132 16.04 2.29 -4.43
C ASP A 132 16.90 1.08 -4.80
N SER A 133 16.94 0.75 -6.10
CA SER A 133 17.81 -0.26 -6.68
C SER A 133 18.52 0.30 -7.91
N ASN A 134 19.76 -0.14 -8.17
CA ASN A 134 20.54 0.38 -9.30
C ASN A 134 19.88 0.09 -10.64
N ALA A 135 19.24 -1.08 -10.80
CA ALA A 135 18.51 -1.44 -12.01
C ALA A 135 17.33 -0.48 -12.29
N ILE A 136 16.55 -0.12 -11.25
CA ILE A 136 15.46 0.84 -11.39
C ILE A 136 15.99 2.22 -11.76
N LEU A 137 17.02 2.70 -11.05
CA LEU A 137 17.57 4.03 -11.29
C LEU A 137 18.18 4.17 -12.68
N GLN A 138 18.93 3.16 -13.12
CA GLN A 138 19.51 3.13 -14.46
C GLN A 138 18.42 3.10 -15.54
N HIS A 139 17.32 2.38 -15.31
CA HIS A 139 16.18 2.39 -16.22
C HIS A 139 15.54 3.78 -16.30
N LEU A 140 15.31 4.44 -15.15
CA LEU A 140 14.74 5.79 -15.10
C LEU A 140 15.64 6.80 -15.82
N GLU A 141 16.95 6.74 -15.58
CA GLU A 141 17.93 7.58 -16.26
C GLU A 141 17.92 7.34 -17.78
N SER A 142 17.95 6.08 -18.22
CA SER A 142 17.89 5.73 -19.64
C SER A 142 16.59 6.16 -20.34
N ALA A 143 15.49 6.22 -19.58
CA ALA A 143 14.18 6.64 -20.06
C ALA A 143 13.99 8.17 -20.00
N GLY A 144 14.95 8.92 -19.43
CA GLY A 144 14.84 10.37 -19.24
C GLY A 144 13.85 10.77 -18.14
N ILE A 145 13.58 9.87 -17.18
CA ILE A 145 12.63 10.07 -16.09
C ILE A 145 13.41 10.52 -14.84
N GLN A 146 13.03 11.65 -14.24
CA GLN A 146 13.65 12.11 -13.00
C GLN A 146 13.25 11.21 -11.82
N ALA A 147 14.23 10.53 -11.21
CA ALA A 147 14.01 9.67 -10.06
C ALA A 147 13.92 10.46 -8.74
N VAL A 148 12.73 10.52 -8.14
CA VAL A 148 12.48 11.15 -6.82
C VAL A 148 12.33 10.05 -5.78
N ILE A 149 13.43 9.33 -5.52
CA ILE A 149 13.47 8.15 -4.64
C ILE A 149 14.52 8.37 -3.55
N PRO A 150 14.14 8.34 -2.26
CA PRO A 150 15.08 8.50 -1.16
C PRO A 150 16.09 7.35 -1.16
N SER A 151 17.35 7.71 -0.97
CA SER A 151 18.46 6.75 -0.93
C SER A 151 18.38 5.85 0.30
N ARG A 152 18.75 4.57 0.14
CA ARG A 152 18.88 3.61 1.25
C ARG A 152 19.99 4.05 2.22
N ALA A 153 19.77 3.79 3.51
CA ALA A 153 20.72 4.21 4.56
C ALA A 153 22.09 3.52 4.42
N ASN A 154 22.12 2.33 3.82
CA ASN A 154 23.33 1.55 3.57
C ASN A 154 24.00 1.89 2.22
N ARG A 155 23.53 2.91 1.51
CA ARG A 155 24.15 3.37 0.26
C ARG A 155 25.39 4.19 0.58
N LEU A 156 26.51 3.91 -0.11
CA LEU A 156 27.75 4.65 0.04
C LEU A 156 27.58 6.12 -0.38
N GLU A 157 26.93 6.32 -1.53
CA GLU A 157 26.62 7.64 -2.05
C GLU A 157 25.15 7.97 -1.82
N GLN A 158 24.90 8.97 -0.96
CA GLN A 158 23.56 9.48 -0.72
C GLN A 158 23.22 10.51 -1.81
N ARG A 159 22.14 10.27 -2.54
CA ARG A 159 21.64 11.24 -3.53
C ARG A 159 20.83 12.34 -2.85
N PRO A 160 20.93 13.60 -3.32
CA PRO A 160 20.01 14.65 -2.90
C PRO A 160 18.57 14.28 -3.31
N LEU A 161 17.62 14.59 -2.43
CA LEU A 161 16.20 14.37 -2.66
C LEU A 161 15.50 15.73 -2.74
N ASP A 162 14.70 15.93 -3.79
CA ASP A 162 13.76 17.05 -3.84
C ASP A 162 12.57 16.73 -2.94
N GLU A 163 12.52 17.38 -1.78
CA GLU A 163 11.46 17.18 -0.78
C GLU A 163 10.08 17.62 -1.30
N HIS A 164 10.02 18.65 -2.14
CA HIS A 164 8.75 19.15 -2.69
C HIS A 164 8.15 18.14 -3.68
N LEU A 165 8.98 17.59 -4.56
CA LEU A 165 8.54 16.52 -5.46
C LEU A 165 8.21 15.24 -4.67
N TYR A 166 8.98 14.92 -3.63
CA TYR A 166 8.71 13.74 -2.81
C TYR A 166 7.40 13.83 -2.02
N ALA A 167 6.96 15.05 -1.66
CA ALA A 167 5.67 15.27 -1.00
C ALA A 167 4.47 14.79 -1.83
N SER A 168 4.61 14.69 -3.16
CA SER A 168 3.57 14.15 -4.05
C SER A 168 3.19 12.69 -3.75
N ARG A 169 4.03 11.94 -3.01
CA ARG A 169 3.71 10.60 -2.51
C ARG A 169 2.44 10.55 -1.64
N ASN A 170 2.03 11.68 -1.05
CA ASN A 170 0.75 11.79 -0.34
C ASN A 170 -0.47 11.53 -1.27
N LEU A 171 -0.39 11.83 -2.56
CA LEU A 171 -1.47 11.54 -3.52
C LEU A 171 -1.72 10.02 -3.63
N VAL A 172 -0.62 9.28 -3.67
CA VAL A 172 -0.60 7.82 -3.63
C VAL A 172 -1.23 7.28 -2.34
N GLU A 173 -0.86 7.82 -1.18
CA GLU A 173 -1.42 7.39 0.10
C GLU A 173 -2.92 7.68 0.18
N ARG A 174 -3.35 8.84 -0.32
CA ARG A 174 -4.76 9.24 -0.42
C ARG A 174 -5.55 8.33 -1.36
N PHE A 175 -5.00 8.00 -2.52
CA PHE A 175 -5.60 7.06 -3.46
C PHE A 175 -5.88 5.71 -2.77
N PHE A 176 -4.89 5.17 -2.06
CA PHE A 176 -5.07 3.92 -1.33
C PHE A 176 -6.01 4.02 -0.13
N CYS A 177 -6.03 5.16 0.56
CA CYS A 177 -7.05 5.42 1.58
C CYS A 177 -8.46 5.36 0.95
N ARG A 178 -8.65 5.93 -0.24
CA ARG A 178 -9.94 5.96 -0.93
C ARG A 178 -10.33 4.59 -1.47
N ILE A 179 -9.41 3.84 -2.07
CA ILE A 179 -9.72 2.49 -2.58
C ILE A 179 -10.04 1.50 -1.45
N LYS A 180 -9.47 1.69 -0.25
CA LYS A 180 -9.78 0.88 0.94
C LYS A 180 -11.16 1.15 1.51
N GLN A 181 -11.87 2.20 1.11
CA GLN A 181 -13.27 2.41 1.50
C GLN A 181 -14.18 1.32 0.91
N PHE A 182 -13.79 0.75 -0.23
CA PHE A 182 -14.49 -0.38 -0.83
C PHE A 182 -14.16 -1.66 -0.07
N ARG A 183 -15.10 -2.13 0.76
CA ARG A 183 -14.92 -3.33 1.60
C ARG A 183 -14.42 -4.57 0.84
N ARG A 184 -14.88 -4.74 -0.41
CA ARG A 184 -14.46 -5.85 -1.29
C ARG A 184 -12.97 -5.80 -1.63
N VAL A 185 -12.41 -4.60 -1.81
CA VAL A 185 -10.97 -4.39 -2.06
C VAL A 185 -10.19 -4.57 -0.77
N ALA A 186 -10.63 -3.92 0.32
CA ALA A 186 -9.91 -3.93 1.60
C ALA A 186 -9.72 -5.31 2.22
N THR A 187 -10.73 -6.19 2.11
CA THR A 187 -10.66 -7.55 2.69
C THR A 187 -10.33 -8.63 1.68
N ARG A 188 -10.39 -8.32 0.38
CA ARG A 188 -10.28 -9.27 -0.74
C ARG A 188 -11.14 -10.54 -0.55
N TYR A 189 -12.36 -10.52 -1.10
CA TYR A 189 -13.22 -11.72 -1.14
C TYR A 189 -12.95 -12.64 -2.35
N ASP A 190 -12.25 -12.13 -3.37
CA ASP A 190 -12.03 -12.83 -4.62
C ASP A 190 -10.80 -13.74 -4.58
N LYS A 191 -11.00 -15.00 -4.97
CA LYS A 191 -9.91 -15.98 -5.05
C LYS A 191 -9.03 -15.81 -6.29
N LEU A 192 -9.62 -15.46 -7.44
CA LEU A 192 -8.88 -15.29 -8.71
C LEU A 192 -8.37 -13.87 -8.85
N SER A 193 -7.15 -13.69 -9.35
CA SER A 193 -6.53 -12.38 -9.53
C SER A 193 -7.30 -11.51 -10.53
N GLU A 194 -7.78 -12.07 -11.63
CA GLU A 194 -8.58 -11.37 -12.66
C GLU A 194 -9.86 -10.74 -12.11
N ARG A 195 -10.56 -11.44 -11.21
CA ARG A 195 -11.78 -10.91 -10.59
C ARG A 195 -11.44 -9.78 -9.64
N PHE A 196 -10.38 -9.96 -8.87
CA PHE A 196 -9.91 -8.93 -7.96
C PHE A 196 -9.42 -7.69 -8.71
N SER A 197 -8.66 -7.85 -9.80
CA SER A 197 -8.21 -6.73 -10.64
C SER A 197 -9.39 -5.99 -11.26
N SER A 198 -10.42 -6.71 -11.73
CA SER A 198 -11.65 -6.08 -12.24
C SER A 198 -12.33 -5.19 -11.19
N PHE A 199 -12.40 -5.64 -9.92
CA PHE A 199 -12.96 -4.82 -8.84
C PHE A 199 -12.08 -3.63 -8.48
N VAL A 200 -10.75 -3.78 -8.50
CA VAL A 200 -9.80 -2.68 -8.29
C VAL A 200 -9.96 -1.63 -9.39
N ALA A 201 -10.05 -2.05 -10.65
CA ALA A 201 -10.27 -1.17 -11.79
C ALA A 201 -11.63 -0.45 -11.69
N LEU A 202 -12.69 -1.15 -11.31
CA LEU A 202 -14.02 -0.55 -11.11
C LEU A 202 -13.99 0.50 -9.98
N ALA A 203 -13.34 0.19 -8.85
CA ALA A 203 -13.19 1.13 -7.75
C ALA A 203 -12.40 2.38 -8.18
N ALA A 204 -11.32 2.20 -8.96
CA ALA A 204 -10.53 3.30 -9.50
C ALA A 204 -11.34 4.16 -10.49
N ALA A 205 -12.12 3.54 -11.38
CA ALA A 205 -13.00 4.26 -12.30
C ALA A 205 -14.08 5.05 -11.55
N PHE A 206 -14.64 4.50 -10.46
CA PHE A 206 -15.59 5.23 -9.63
C PHE A 206 -14.95 6.43 -8.94
N ILE A 207 -13.72 6.28 -8.43
CA ILE A 207 -12.94 7.40 -7.86
C ILE A 207 -12.70 8.49 -8.91
N TRP A 208 -12.57 8.12 -10.19
CA TRP A 208 -12.31 9.06 -11.27
C TRP A 208 -13.51 9.94 -11.62
N ILE A 209 -14.70 9.37 -11.55
CA ILE A 209 -15.95 10.07 -11.89
C ILE A 209 -16.45 10.96 -10.73
N CYS A 210 -16.03 10.67 -9.50
CA CYS A 210 -16.51 11.32 -8.28
C CYS A 210 -15.56 12.40 -7.72
#